data_AF-A0A838PI64-F1
#
_entry.id   AF-A0A838PI64-F1
#
_cell.length_a   1.000
_cell.length_b   1.000
_cell.length_c   1.000
_cell.angle_alpha   90.00
_cell.angle_beta   90.00
_cell.angle_gamma   90.00
#
_symmetry.space_group_name_H-M   'P 1'
#
loop_
_entity.id
_entity.type
_entity.pdbx_description
1 polymer ?
#
loop_
_entity_poly.entity_id
_entity_poly.type
_entity_poly.pdbx_seq_one_letter_code
_entity_poly.pdbx_strand_id
1 'polypeptide(L)'
;MSVAREPAPSSSAPKITFEVDRFEWTADDRLELTGRWFGVRGRRFLRPTLEVVVDDVNRRLLALLEHKPWTAVDGEEWLAAFAWQGDPIAAAAELSVGPDLAVELPAPGMAGRKGRMGPVKPAAGRAGTSTAHRADKTPVQRREARRPRLETVERELGTARAQAQRMGEELDRARTAFEAQTDRLRTELTAAEQAKHRLDADLDEARDRLEAVEAAADRQREDLRTERDAAVTERDAALAEARQAKRDRDMAMRERTAVEHERDAAEEARDRVIQRSDASLTDAQATPERDDAMSERDSAVTERDAGLVRRRTVPPIGGPPAQGEVPVISLSPIVPGTRGATLGPRLLVFVVLVVAAVALAVLLASAIF
;
A
#
# COMPACT_ATOMS: atom_id res chain seq x y z
N MET A 1 -24.61 71.70 17.07
CA MET A 1 -23.16 71.42 17.14
C MET A 1 -22.87 70.23 16.25
N SER A 2 -22.48 70.49 15.01
CA SER A 2 -22.10 69.47 14.02
C SER A 2 -20.69 69.00 14.34
N VAL A 3 -20.53 67.71 14.65
CA VAL A 3 -19.22 67.10 14.86
C VAL A 3 -18.67 66.71 13.50
N ALA A 4 -17.68 67.47 13.03
CA ALA A 4 -16.89 67.13 11.86
C ALA A 4 -16.11 65.84 12.14
N ARG A 5 -16.42 64.78 11.39
CA ARG A 5 -15.63 63.54 11.39
C ARG A 5 -14.49 63.71 10.40
N GLU A 6 -13.29 63.80 10.95
CA GLU A 6 -12.00 63.79 10.28
C GLU A 6 -11.89 62.57 9.33
N PRO A 7 -11.47 62.74 8.06
CA PRO A 7 -11.28 61.61 7.16
C PRO A 7 -10.04 60.81 7.60
N ALA A 8 -10.25 59.53 7.91
CA ALA A 8 -9.18 58.57 8.16
C ALA A 8 -8.22 58.52 6.95
N PRO A 9 -6.91 58.34 7.16
CA PRO A 9 -5.99 58.12 6.04
C PRO A 9 -6.43 56.84 5.33
N SER A 10 -6.79 56.97 4.05
CA SER A 10 -6.92 55.85 3.15
C SER A 10 -5.63 55.06 3.19
N SER A 11 -5.67 53.88 3.82
CA SER A 11 -4.63 52.87 3.77
C SER A 11 -4.40 52.55 2.29
N SER A 12 -3.39 53.18 1.68
CA SER A 12 -2.86 52.70 0.42
C SER A 12 -2.27 51.32 0.72
N ALA A 13 -2.95 50.27 0.27
CA ALA A 13 -2.35 48.95 0.27
C ALA A 13 -0.95 49.06 -0.37
N PRO A 14 0.10 48.46 0.20
CA PRO A 14 1.44 48.54 -0.37
C PRO A 14 1.38 48.06 -1.82
N LYS A 15 1.80 48.91 -2.75
CA LYS A 15 1.80 48.63 -4.19
C LYS A 15 2.82 47.52 -4.44
N ILE A 16 2.34 46.34 -4.83
CA ILE A 16 3.21 45.22 -5.17
C ILE A 16 3.96 45.59 -6.45
N THR A 17 5.28 45.43 -6.42
CA THR A 17 6.15 45.74 -7.56
C THR A 17 7.07 44.56 -7.82
N PHE A 18 7.33 44.27 -9.08
CA PHE A 18 8.33 43.29 -9.50
C PHE A 18 9.39 44.01 -10.34
N GLU A 19 10.64 43.93 -9.90
CA GLU A 19 11.78 44.46 -10.65
C GLU A 19 12.42 43.31 -11.42
N VAL A 20 12.49 43.45 -12.75
CA VAL A 20 13.08 42.43 -13.63
C VAL A 20 14.60 42.61 -13.64
N ASP A 21 15.32 41.60 -13.14
CA ASP A 21 16.79 41.55 -13.18
C ASP A 21 17.25 40.95 -14.52
N ARG A 22 16.60 39.88 -15.00
CA ARG A 22 16.91 39.21 -16.28
C ARG A 22 15.68 38.54 -16.85
N PHE A 23 15.43 38.75 -18.13
CA PHE A 23 14.41 38.03 -18.89
C PHE A 23 14.99 37.67 -20.25
N GLU A 24 15.40 36.41 -20.42
CA GLU A 24 16.19 36.00 -21.58
C GLU A 24 15.98 34.52 -21.95
N TRP A 25 16.31 34.22 -23.20
CA TRP A 25 16.40 32.86 -23.73
C TRP A 25 17.70 32.22 -23.23
N THR A 26 17.60 31.19 -22.39
CA THR A 26 18.79 30.43 -21.95
C THR A 26 19.05 29.18 -22.78
N ALA A 27 18.04 28.74 -23.54
CA ALA A 27 18.14 27.74 -24.61
C ALA A 27 17.07 28.03 -25.67
N ASP A 28 17.14 27.35 -26.82
CA ASP A 28 16.19 27.50 -27.93
C ASP A 28 14.74 27.18 -27.52
N ASP A 29 14.57 26.36 -26.48
CA ASP A 29 13.28 25.92 -25.94
C ASP A 29 13.01 26.45 -24.51
N ARG A 30 13.79 27.43 -24.04
CA ARG A 30 13.76 27.83 -22.62
C ARG A 30 13.91 29.32 -22.41
N LEU A 31 12.94 29.88 -21.69
CA LEU A 31 12.88 31.27 -21.30
C LEU A 31 13.00 31.38 -19.78
N GLU A 32 13.98 32.14 -19.30
CA GLU A 32 14.19 32.38 -17.87
C GLU A 32 13.85 33.81 -17.49
N LEU A 33 13.21 33.95 -16.34
CA LEU A 33 12.91 35.21 -15.69
C LEU A 33 13.48 35.21 -14.28
N THR A 34 14.33 36.19 -14.00
CA THR A 34 14.81 36.52 -12.65
C THR A 34 14.41 37.94 -12.30
N GLY A 35 14.12 38.18 -11.04
CA GLY A 35 13.77 39.50 -10.54
C GLY A 35 13.51 39.49 -9.05
N ARG A 36 12.95 40.58 -8.54
CA ARG A 36 12.68 40.75 -7.11
C ARG A 36 11.29 41.27 -6.89
N TRP A 37 10.59 40.66 -5.96
CA TRP A 37 9.26 41.08 -5.56
C TRP A 37 9.34 41.99 -4.34
N PHE A 38 8.57 43.07 -4.35
CA PHE A 38 8.44 44.01 -3.23
C PHE A 38 6.97 44.19 -2.85
N GLY A 39 6.68 44.26 -1.55
CA GLY A 39 5.33 44.40 -1.00
C GLY A 39 4.54 43.10 -0.93
N VAL A 40 5.19 41.93 -0.95
CA VAL A 40 4.53 40.62 -1.09
C VAL A 40 4.18 39.91 0.23
N ARG A 41 4.44 40.55 1.37
CA ARG A 41 4.17 39.97 2.70
C ARG A 41 2.69 39.56 2.83
N GLY A 42 2.46 38.29 3.17
CA GLY A 42 1.12 37.71 3.35
C GLY A 42 0.40 37.32 2.04
N ARG A 43 1.08 37.38 0.89
CA ARG A 43 0.53 36.93 -0.40
C ARG A 43 0.90 35.48 -0.67
N ARG A 44 0.00 34.78 -1.36
CA ARG A 44 0.20 33.38 -1.76
C ARG A 44 0.69 33.35 -3.19
N PHE A 45 1.87 32.77 -3.38
CA PHE A 45 2.42 32.48 -4.71
C PHE A 45 1.97 31.08 -5.13
N LEU A 46 1.45 31.00 -6.35
CA LEU A 46 1.10 29.78 -7.06
C LEU A 46 2.16 29.50 -8.13
N ARG A 47 1.92 28.47 -8.94
CA ARG A 47 2.75 28.17 -10.11
C ARG A 47 2.73 29.36 -11.08
N PRO A 48 3.89 29.96 -11.40
CA PRO A 48 3.95 31.07 -12.33
C PRO A 48 3.44 30.67 -13.71
N THR A 49 2.66 31.58 -14.31
CA THR A 49 2.12 31.48 -15.65
C THR A 49 2.60 32.70 -16.42
N LEU A 50 3.11 32.50 -17.62
CA LEU A 50 3.49 33.57 -18.53
C LEU A 50 2.54 33.60 -19.72
N GLU A 51 1.93 34.74 -20.00
CA GLU A 51 1.11 34.96 -21.20
C GLU A 51 1.89 35.84 -22.17
N VAL A 52 2.07 35.35 -23.41
CA VAL A 52 2.85 36.04 -24.44
C VAL A 52 1.99 36.19 -25.69
N VAL A 53 1.97 37.39 -26.27
CA VAL A 53 1.24 37.66 -27.52
C VAL A 53 2.18 37.48 -28.70
N VAL A 54 1.89 36.50 -29.57
CA VAL A 54 2.69 36.18 -30.76
C VAL A 54 1.78 36.19 -31.98
N ASP A 55 2.07 37.04 -32.96
CA ASP A 55 1.27 37.13 -34.20
C ASP A 55 -0.25 37.24 -33.93
N ASP A 56 -0.62 38.06 -32.94
CA ASP A 56 -2.01 38.27 -32.48
C ASP A 56 -2.67 37.03 -31.81
N VAL A 57 -1.87 36.03 -31.43
CA VAL A 57 -2.29 34.84 -30.68
C VAL A 57 -1.68 34.83 -29.29
N ASN A 58 -2.53 34.77 -28.27
CA ASN A 58 -2.09 34.62 -26.88
C ASN A 58 -1.64 33.18 -26.61
N ARG A 59 -0.38 33.02 -26.20
CA ARG A 59 0.18 31.74 -25.75
C ARG A 59 0.41 31.78 -24.25
N ARG A 60 -0.10 30.76 -23.57
CA ARG A 60 0.07 30.59 -22.12
C ARG A 60 1.14 29.53 -21.84
N LEU A 61 2.18 29.91 -21.12
CA LEU A 61 3.27 29.04 -20.67
C LEU A 61 3.19 28.83 -19.17
N LEU A 62 3.44 27.61 -18.72
CA LEU A 62 3.51 27.27 -17.31
C LEU A 62 4.96 27.11 -16.88
N ALA A 63 5.33 27.67 -15.73
CA ALA A 63 6.69 27.56 -15.23
C ALA A 63 7.10 26.11 -14.99
N LEU A 64 8.32 25.74 -15.35
CA LEU A 64 8.95 24.47 -15.04
C LEU A 64 9.08 24.28 -13.53
N LEU A 65 9.08 23.02 -13.09
CA LEU A 65 9.08 22.67 -11.66
C LEU A 65 10.46 22.77 -11.01
N GLU A 66 11.51 23.06 -11.79
CA GLU A 66 12.91 23.10 -11.35
C GLU A 66 13.16 24.10 -10.22
N HIS A 67 12.47 25.24 -10.25
CA HIS A 67 12.69 26.35 -9.32
C HIS A 67 11.60 26.47 -8.25
N LYS A 68 11.00 25.33 -7.87
CA LYS A 68 10.06 25.24 -6.75
C LYS A 68 10.85 25.20 -5.43
N PRO A 69 10.44 25.93 -4.37
CA PRO A 69 9.19 26.68 -4.23
C PRO A 69 9.24 28.11 -4.79
N TRP A 70 8.21 28.52 -5.54
CA TRP A 70 8.10 29.86 -6.14
C TRP A 70 7.64 30.97 -5.17
N THR A 71 7.62 30.68 -3.87
CA THR A 71 7.26 31.68 -2.86
C THR A 71 8.31 32.76 -2.84
N ALA A 72 7.95 33.99 -3.20
CA ALA A 72 8.88 35.11 -3.13
C ALA A 72 9.06 35.58 -1.69
N VAL A 73 10.31 35.88 -1.34
CA VAL A 73 10.67 36.65 -0.16
C VAL A 73 10.91 38.10 -0.59
N ASP A 74 10.45 39.04 0.22
CA ASP A 74 10.48 40.48 -0.11
C ASP A 74 11.93 40.96 -0.35
N GLY A 75 12.20 41.45 -1.56
CA GLY A 75 13.51 41.94 -1.98
C GLY A 75 14.58 40.88 -2.27
N GLU A 76 14.27 39.59 -2.13
CA GLU A 76 15.19 38.50 -2.50
C GLU A 76 15.03 38.12 -3.98
N GLU A 77 16.07 37.47 -4.51
CA GLU A 77 16.07 36.95 -5.87
C GLU A 77 14.99 35.88 -6.04
N TRP A 78 14.17 36.05 -7.08
CA TRP A 78 13.10 35.16 -7.46
C TRP A 78 13.30 34.72 -8.91
N LEU A 79 13.15 33.43 -9.17
CA LEU A 79 13.44 32.82 -10.46
C LEU A 79 12.29 31.92 -10.94
N ALA A 80 11.92 32.05 -12.21
CA ALA A 80 11.05 31.11 -12.91
C ALA A 80 11.59 30.82 -14.31
N ALA A 81 11.49 29.56 -14.72
CA ALA A 81 11.82 29.10 -16.07
C ALA A 81 10.55 28.61 -16.77
N PHE A 82 10.43 28.85 -18.07
CA PHE A 82 9.28 28.47 -18.89
C PHE A 82 9.75 27.69 -20.11
N ALA A 83 9.07 26.59 -20.43
CA ALA A 83 9.27 25.89 -21.69
C ALA A 83 8.68 26.71 -22.84
N TRP A 84 9.44 26.84 -23.92
CA TRP A 84 9.03 27.48 -25.15
C TRP A 84 9.15 26.52 -26.32
N GLN A 85 8.23 26.63 -27.27
CA GLN A 85 8.27 25.89 -28.53
C GLN A 85 8.08 26.86 -29.69
N GLY A 86 9.14 27.09 -30.44
CA GLY A 86 9.18 27.97 -31.60
C GLY A 86 10.41 28.88 -31.61
N ASP A 87 10.49 29.75 -32.61
CA ASP A 87 11.60 30.70 -32.72
C ASP A 87 11.56 31.75 -31.59
N PRO A 88 12.71 32.29 -31.15
CA PRO A 88 12.78 33.39 -30.18
C PRO A 88 12.06 34.63 -30.70
N ILE A 89 11.15 35.18 -29.91
CA ILE A 89 10.39 36.38 -30.25
C ILE A 89 10.66 37.53 -29.26
N ALA A 90 10.59 38.75 -29.77
CA ALA A 90 10.59 39.96 -28.97
C ALA A 90 9.14 40.42 -28.73
N ALA A 91 8.43 39.76 -27.81
CA ALA A 91 7.06 40.07 -27.45
C ALA A 91 6.95 40.55 -25.99
N ALA A 92 6.03 41.48 -25.74
CA ALA A 92 5.61 41.81 -24.38
C ALA A 92 4.92 40.58 -23.75
N ALA A 93 5.15 40.37 -22.47
CA ALA A 93 4.62 39.21 -21.75
C ALA A 93 4.00 39.65 -20.43
N GLU A 94 2.96 38.95 -19.97
CA GLU A 94 2.37 39.15 -18.65
C GLU A 94 2.66 37.96 -17.76
N LEU A 95 3.26 38.22 -16.60
CA LEU A 95 3.55 37.21 -15.59
C LEU A 95 2.46 37.20 -14.53
N SER A 96 1.79 36.06 -14.36
CA SER A 96 0.84 35.80 -13.29
C SER A 96 1.39 34.77 -12.30
N VAL A 97 1.47 35.13 -11.02
CA VAL A 97 1.96 34.24 -9.94
C VAL A 97 0.90 33.95 -8.87
N GLY A 98 -0.33 34.44 -9.05
CA GLY A 98 -1.45 34.23 -8.12
C GLY A 98 -2.74 34.90 -8.62
N PRO A 99 -3.88 34.70 -7.95
CA PRO A 99 -5.18 35.21 -8.41
C PRO A 99 -5.26 36.74 -8.52
N ASP A 100 -4.46 37.45 -7.73
CA ASP A 100 -4.44 38.93 -7.72
C ASP A 100 -3.04 39.49 -8.02
N LEU A 101 -2.15 38.69 -8.63
CA LEU A 101 -0.75 39.09 -8.82
C LEU A 101 -0.27 38.82 -10.25
N ALA A 102 -0.43 39.85 -11.08
CA ALA A 102 0.00 39.89 -12.47
C ALA A 102 0.87 41.13 -12.75
N VAL A 103 1.94 40.98 -13.54
CA VAL A 103 2.89 42.05 -13.89
C VAL A 103 3.27 41.96 -15.37
N GLU A 104 3.24 43.09 -16.06
CA GLU A 104 3.76 43.23 -17.42
C GLU A 104 5.30 43.21 -17.44
N LEU A 105 5.86 42.40 -18.33
CA LEU A 105 7.30 42.23 -18.54
C LEU A 105 7.74 42.87 -19.86
N PRO A 106 8.96 43.44 -19.90
CA PRO A 106 9.57 43.90 -21.14
C PRO A 106 9.85 42.71 -22.08
N ALA A 107 10.12 42.98 -23.36
CA ALA A 107 10.52 41.93 -24.29
C ALA A 107 11.84 41.24 -23.82
N PRO A 108 11.98 39.92 -24.04
CA PRO A 108 13.21 39.20 -23.67
C PRO A 108 14.45 39.82 -24.31
N GLY A 109 15.53 40.01 -23.53
CA GLY A 109 16.81 40.56 -24.00
C GLY A 109 16.94 42.09 -24.00
N MET A 110 15.92 42.85 -23.54
CA MET A 110 15.95 44.33 -23.50
C MET A 110 16.36 44.96 -22.15
N ALA A 111 16.76 44.17 -21.15
CA ALA A 111 17.25 44.71 -19.88
C ALA A 111 18.80 44.76 -19.86
N GLY A 112 19.39 45.88 -20.31
CA GLY A 112 20.86 46.01 -20.26
C GLY A 112 21.55 47.21 -20.93
N ARG A 113 20.85 48.25 -21.40
CA ARG A 113 21.52 49.47 -21.93
C ARG A 113 21.07 50.74 -21.23
N LYS A 114 21.59 50.94 -20.02
CA LYS A 114 21.69 52.27 -19.40
C LYS A 114 23.12 52.81 -19.55
N GLY A 115 23.27 53.79 -20.43
CA GLY A 115 24.11 54.98 -20.17
C GLY A 115 25.56 54.97 -20.63
N ARG A 116 25.81 55.31 -21.90
CA ARG A 116 26.79 56.36 -22.29
C ARG A 116 26.65 56.72 -23.77
N MET A 117 25.66 57.55 -24.06
CA MET A 117 25.68 58.42 -25.24
C MET A 117 26.18 59.78 -24.77
N GLY A 118 27.34 60.18 -25.28
CA GLY A 118 27.81 61.55 -25.25
C GLY A 118 28.57 61.82 -26.55
N PRO A 119 27.92 62.38 -27.57
CA PRO A 119 28.60 62.85 -28.77
C PRO A 119 28.90 64.34 -28.62
N VAL A 120 30.17 64.76 -28.68
CA VAL A 120 30.52 66.17 -28.88
C VAL A 120 31.70 66.34 -29.83
N LYS A 121 31.31 66.71 -31.06
CA LYS A 121 31.90 67.63 -32.05
C LYS A 121 33.35 67.50 -32.56
N PRO A 122 33.52 67.56 -33.90
CA PRO A 122 34.78 67.91 -34.55
C PRO A 122 34.92 69.45 -34.62
N ALA A 123 36.14 69.95 -34.53
CA ALA A 123 36.47 71.34 -34.85
C ALA A 123 37.30 71.38 -36.14
N ALA A 124 36.69 71.94 -37.18
CA ALA A 124 37.36 72.39 -38.38
C ALA A 124 37.89 73.83 -38.18
N GLY A 125 39.01 74.14 -38.82
CA GLY A 125 39.50 75.50 -39.05
C GLY A 125 40.70 75.44 -40.00
N ARG A 126 40.48 75.54 -41.33
CA ARG A 126 40.71 76.71 -42.19
C ARG A 126 42.15 77.26 -42.09
N ALA A 127 43.00 77.10 -43.11
CA ALA A 127 43.04 77.79 -44.42
C ALA A 127 44.01 78.98 -44.44
N GLY A 128 44.73 79.13 -45.55
CA GLY A 128 45.50 80.32 -45.93
C GLY A 128 46.98 80.00 -46.21
N THR A 129 47.34 79.66 -47.45
CA THR A 129 47.98 80.57 -48.43
C THR A 129 49.25 81.27 -47.94
N SER A 130 50.39 80.99 -48.56
CA SER A 130 50.98 81.88 -49.58
C SER A 130 52.48 81.68 -49.75
N THR A 131 52.88 81.56 -51.03
CA THR A 131 54.09 82.11 -51.67
C THR A 131 55.48 81.85 -51.08
N ALA A 132 56.22 81.03 -51.84
CA ALA A 132 57.49 81.40 -52.46
C ALA A 132 58.40 82.39 -51.70
N HIS A 133 59.48 81.87 -51.13
CA HIS A 133 60.77 82.56 -51.21
C HIS A 133 61.91 81.58 -51.48
N ARG A 134 62.35 81.62 -52.74
CA ARG A 134 63.62 81.15 -53.27
C ARG A 134 64.73 81.91 -52.55
N ALA A 135 65.36 81.26 -51.58
CA ALA A 135 66.65 81.66 -51.06
C ALA A 135 67.64 80.54 -51.40
N ASP A 136 68.44 80.85 -52.41
CA ASP A 136 69.64 80.14 -52.82
C ASP A 136 70.56 80.00 -51.60
N LYS A 137 70.56 78.80 -51.00
CA LYS A 137 71.52 78.41 -49.96
C LYS A 137 72.44 77.39 -50.61
N THR A 138 73.70 77.78 -50.70
CA THR A 138 74.82 77.00 -51.20
C THR A 138 74.80 75.54 -50.68
N PRO A 139 75.27 74.55 -51.46
CA PRO A 139 75.13 73.11 -51.15
C PRO A 139 75.73 72.67 -49.80
N VAL A 140 76.57 73.52 -49.20
CA VAL A 140 77.28 73.26 -47.95
C VAL A 140 76.41 73.58 -46.73
N GLN A 141 75.61 74.65 -46.74
CA GLN A 141 74.80 75.06 -45.58
C GLN A 141 73.50 74.24 -45.40
N ARG A 142 72.96 73.65 -46.48
CA ARG A 142 71.82 72.71 -46.40
C ARG A 142 72.25 71.34 -45.85
N ARG A 143 73.54 70.98 -45.95
CA ARG A 143 74.13 69.78 -45.32
C ARG A 143 74.35 69.98 -43.81
N GLU A 144 74.75 71.17 -43.38
CA GLU A 144 75.02 71.49 -41.96
C GLU A 144 73.74 71.61 -41.12
N ALA A 145 72.64 72.16 -41.65
CA ALA A 145 71.34 72.20 -40.94
C ALA A 145 70.51 70.90 -41.09
N ARG A 146 70.85 70.03 -42.05
CA ARG A 146 70.23 68.69 -42.20
C ARG A 146 70.80 67.67 -41.22
N ARG A 147 72.08 67.75 -40.87
CA ARG A 147 72.72 66.85 -39.90
C ARG A 147 72.01 66.80 -38.54
N PRO A 148 71.73 67.92 -37.83
CA PRO A 148 71.05 67.87 -36.53
C PRO A 148 69.59 67.40 -36.62
N ARG A 149 68.92 67.62 -37.76
CA ARG A 149 67.57 67.09 -38.02
C ARG A 149 67.58 65.59 -38.33
N LEU A 150 68.54 65.11 -39.13
CA LEU A 150 68.72 63.69 -39.43
C LEU A 150 69.06 62.89 -38.16
N GLU A 151 69.97 63.40 -37.32
CA GLU A 151 70.31 62.77 -36.03
C GLU A 151 69.11 62.70 -35.07
N THR A 152 68.21 63.69 -35.12
CA THR A 152 66.99 63.69 -34.32
C THR A 152 65.99 62.67 -34.83
N VAL A 153 65.79 62.61 -36.15
CA VAL A 153 64.95 61.60 -36.79
C VAL A 153 65.51 60.19 -36.58
N GLU A 154 66.83 60.00 -36.61
CA GLU A 154 67.48 58.70 -36.33
C GLU A 154 67.28 58.26 -34.88
N ARG A 155 67.38 59.20 -33.92
CA ARG A 155 67.03 58.94 -32.51
C ARG A 155 65.56 58.58 -32.34
N GLU A 156 64.65 59.35 -32.93
CA GLU A 156 63.21 59.08 -32.88
C GLU A 156 62.87 57.73 -33.50
N LEU A 157 63.43 57.42 -34.67
CA LEU A 157 63.27 56.13 -35.35
C LEU A 157 63.84 54.98 -34.51
N GLY A 158 64.98 55.18 -33.82
CA GLY A 158 65.54 54.23 -32.87
C GLY A 158 64.60 53.97 -31.68
N THR A 159 64.04 55.04 -31.10
CA THR A 159 63.07 54.93 -30.00
C THR A 159 61.76 54.26 -30.43
N ALA A 160 61.27 54.59 -31.64
CA ALA A 160 60.07 54.00 -32.21
C ALA A 160 60.28 52.52 -32.52
N ARG A 161 61.45 52.13 -33.02
CA ARG A 161 61.81 50.71 -33.22
C ARG A 161 61.91 49.96 -31.90
N ALA A 162 62.54 50.53 -30.88
CA ALA A 162 62.59 49.92 -29.55
C ALA A 162 61.18 49.79 -28.92
N GLN A 163 60.31 50.77 -29.14
CA GLN A 163 58.91 50.69 -28.72
C GLN A 163 58.14 49.62 -29.49
N ALA A 164 58.28 49.54 -30.81
CA ALA A 164 57.65 48.51 -31.63
C ALA A 164 58.12 47.10 -31.23
N GLN A 165 59.42 46.93 -30.94
CA GLN A 165 59.96 45.66 -30.45
C GLN A 165 59.35 45.29 -29.09
N ARG A 166 59.29 46.23 -28.14
CA ARG A 166 58.64 45.99 -26.83
C ARG A 166 57.18 45.59 -26.97
N MET A 167 56.42 46.29 -27.82
CA MET A 167 55.02 45.95 -28.09
C MET A 167 54.89 44.57 -28.77
N GLY A 168 55.82 44.21 -29.67
CA GLY A 168 55.86 42.89 -30.29
C GLY A 168 56.09 41.79 -29.25
N GLU A 169 57.07 41.96 -28.37
CA GLU A 169 57.35 41.01 -27.29
C GLU A 169 56.18 40.94 -26.29
N GLU A 170 55.50 42.04 -25.99
CA GLU A 170 54.29 42.05 -25.16
C GLU A 170 53.13 41.29 -25.82
N LEU A 171 52.93 41.46 -27.13
CA LEU A 171 51.93 40.72 -27.89
C LEU A 171 52.23 39.21 -27.92
N ASP A 172 53.49 38.83 -28.12
CA ASP A 172 53.90 37.42 -28.10
C ASP A 172 53.70 36.79 -26.70
N ARG A 173 54.02 37.54 -25.63
CA ARG A 173 53.74 37.10 -24.26
C ARG A 173 52.23 36.97 -24.00
N ALA A 174 51.43 37.93 -24.46
CA ALA A 174 49.98 37.87 -24.30
C ALA A 174 49.38 36.69 -25.08
N ARG A 175 49.86 36.45 -26.31
CA ARG A 175 49.43 35.34 -27.15
C ARG A 175 49.77 33.99 -26.53
N THR A 176 51.00 33.80 -26.07
CA THR A 176 51.41 32.54 -25.41
C THR A 176 50.65 32.29 -24.11
N ALA A 177 50.37 33.34 -23.32
CA ALA A 177 49.54 33.22 -22.12
C ALA A 177 48.10 32.81 -22.46
N PHE A 178 47.51 33.38 -23.51
CA PHE A 178 46.16 33.04 -23.96
C PHE A 178 46.08 31.62 -24.54
N GLU A 179 47.07 31.21 -25.33
CA GLU A 179 47.17 29.83 -25.83
C GLU A 179 47.27 28.84 -24.66
N ALA A 180 48.13 29.10 -23.67
CA ALA A 180 48.25 28.28 -22.47
C ALA A 180 46.95 28.24 -21.64
N GLN A 181 46.22 29.36 -21.53
CA GLN A 181 44.91 29.40 -20.86
C GLN A 181 43.87 28.56 -21.62
N THR A 182 43.87 28.63 -22.95
CA THR A 182 42.95 27.87 -23.79
C THR A 182 43.21 26.37 -23.66
N ASP A 183 44.47 25.95 -23.63
CA ASP A 183 44.83 24.53 -23.48
C ASP A 183 44.50 24.00 -22.08
N ARG A 184 44.63 24.84 -21.04
CA ARG A 184 44.14 24.50 -19.69
C ARG A 184 42.64 24.29 -19.68
N LEU A 185 41.87 25.24 -20.23
CA LEU A 185 40.41 25.15 -20.28
C LEU A 185 39.93 23.95 -21.10
N ARG A 186 40.59 23.62 -22.22
CA ARG A 186 40.31 22.41 -22.99
C ARG A 186 40.55 21.14 -22.17
N THR A 187 41.67 21.09 -21.45
CA THR A 187 41.99 19.96 -20.58
C THR A 187 40.94 19.80 -19.48
N GLU A 188 40.58 20.89 -18.82
CA GLU A 188 39.56 20.91 -17.78
C GLU A 188 38.18 20.50 -18.33
N LEU A 189 37.79 20.97 -19.51
CA LEU A 189 36.54 20.59 -20.17
C LEU A 189 36.50 19.08 -20.44
N THR A 190 37.56 18.52 -21.04
CA THR A 190 37.60 17.08 -21.31
C THR A 190 37.56 16.24 -20.03
N ALA A 191 38.22 16.70 -18.96
CA ALA A 191 38.17 16.03 -17.66
C ALA A 191 36.76 16.12 -17.03
N ALA A 192 36.09 17.26 -17.15
CA ALA A 192 34.73 17.45 -16.68
C ALA A 192 33.72 16.59 -17.47
N GLU A 193 33.86 16.50 -18.79
CA GLU A 193 33.03 15.62 -19.64
C GLU A 193 33.22 14.15 -19.26
N GLN A 194 34.45 13.71 -19.04
CA GLN A 194 34.72 12.35 -18.56
C GLN A 194 34.14 12.10 -17.16
N ALA A 195 34.23 13.07 -16.26
CA ALA A 195 33.64 12.97 -14.93
C ALA A 195 32.10 12.86 -15.02
N LYS A 196 31.47 13.66 -15.89
CA LYS A 196 30.03 13.57 -16.15
C LYS A 196 29.64 12.19 -16.67
N HIS A 197 30.34 11.67 -17.68
CA HIS A 197 30.05 10.34 -18.23
C HIS A 197 30.17 9.22 -17.19
N ARG A 198 31.13 9.34 -16.25
CA ARG A 198 31.23 8.39 -15.13
C ARG A 198 30.04 8.51 -14.19
N LEU A 199 29.65 9.72 -13.81
CA LEU A 199 28.49 9.95 -12.95
C LEU A 199 27.19 9.47 -13.60
N ASP A 200 27.02 9.67 -14.91
CA ASP A 200 25.86 9.17 -15.66
C ASP A 200 25.84 7.62 -15.63
N ALA A 201 26.98 6.96 -15.84
CA ALA A 201 27.08 5.51 -15.75
C ALA A 201 26.80 4.98 -14.32
N ASP A 202 27.36 5.63 -13.29
CA ASP A 202 27.11 5.28 -11.89
C ASP A 202 25.63 5.46 -11.51
N LEU A 203 24.97 6.49 -12.06
CA LEU A 203 23.55 6.77 -11.86
C LEU A 203 22.68 5.71 -12.52
N ASP A 204 23.00 5.29 -13.73
CA ASP A 204 22.28 4.21 -14.41
C ASP A 204 22.48 2.86 -13.69
N GLU A 205 23.69 2.55 -13.23
CA GLU A 205 23.92 1.36 -12.39
C GLU A 205 23.15 1.43 -11.06
N ALA A 206 23.04 2.61 -10.45
CA ALA A 206 22.25 2.78 -9.24
C ALA A 206 20.74 2.59 -9.50
N ARG A 207 20.23 3.05 -10.66
CA ARG A 207 18.84 2.84 -11.08
C ARG A 207 18.54 1.36 -11.32
N ASP A 208 19.39 0.66 -12.05
CA ASP A 208 19.24 -0.77 -12.33
C ASP A 208 19.24 -1.58 -11.03
N ARG A 209 20.12 -1.23 -10.08
CA ARG A 209 20.13 -1.85 -8.75
C ARG A 209 18.85 -1.58 -7.96
N LEU A 210 18.31 -0.37 -8.01
CA LEU A 210 17.05 -0.03 -7.35
C LEU A 210 15.89 -0.83 -7.96
N GLU A 211 15.79 -0.89 -9.29
CA GLU A 211 14.76 -1.65 -9.99
C GLU A 211 14.85 -3.15 -9.65
N ALA A 212 16.06 -3.72 -9.58
CA ALA A 212 16.26 -5.10 -9.18
C ALA A 212 15.80 -5.37 -7.73
N VAL A 213 16.05 -4.44 -6.81
CA VAL A 213 15.61 -4.52 -5.42
C VAL A 213 14.09 -4.42 -5.32
N GLU A 214 13.46 -3.50 -6.06
CA GLU A 214 12.01 -3.34 -6.11
C GLU A 214 11.34 -4.61 -6.66
N ALA A 215 11.84 -5.15 -7.77
CA ALA A 215 11.34 -6.40 -8.35
C ALA A 215 11.51 -7.61 -7.42
N ALA A 216 12.60 -7.66 -6.63
CA ALA A 216 12.78 -8.70 -5.61
C ALA A 216 11.78 -8.54 -4.45
N ALA A 217 11.56 -7.31 -3.98
CA ALA A 217 10.61 -7.03 -2.90
C ALA A 217 9.17 -7.35 -3.32
N ASP A 218 8.79 -7.06 -4.56
CA ASP A 218 7.44 -7.37 -5.06
C ASP A 218 7.23 -8.88 -5.21
N ARG A 219 8.22 -9.63 -5.70
CA ARG A 219 8.16 -11.11 -5.68
C ARG A 219 7.96 -11.65 -4.27
N GLN A 220 8.75 -11.17 -3.30
CA GLN A 220 8.61 -11.59 -1.91
C GLN A 220 7.22 -11.26 -1.33
N ARG A 221 6.63 -10.12 -1.70
CA ARG A 221 5.27 -9.77 -1.26
C ARG A 221 4.22 -10.69 -1.86
N GLU A 222 4.33 -11.05 -3.14
CA GLU A 222 3.41 -11.98 -3.79
C GLU A 222 3.53 -13.41 -3.21
N ASP A 223 4.74 -13.86 -2.92
CA ASP A 223 4.98 -15.13 -2.24
C ASP A 223 4.31 -15.14 -0.85
N LEU A 224 4.56 -14.11 -0.04
CA LEU A 224 3.92 -13.97 1.29
C LEU A 224 2.39 -13.86 1.21
N ARG A 225 1.85 -13.19 0.18
CA ARG A 225 0.39 -13.12 -0.05
C ARG A 225 -0.17 -14.51 -0.33
N THR A 226 0.51 -15.27 -1.20
CA THR A 226 0.13 -16.64 -1.56
C THR A 226 0.17 -17.56 -0.35
N GLU A 227 1.25 -17.51 0.46
CA GLU A 227 1.36 -18.27 1.71
C GLU A 227 0.24 -17.90 2.69
N ARG A 228 -0.06 -16.60 2.84
CA ARG A 228 -1.14 -16.14 3.71
C ARG A 228 -2.51 -16.64 3.22
N ASP A 229 -2.78 -16.60 1.92
CA ASP A 229 -4.04 -17.11 1.35
C ASP A 229 -4.17 -18.63 1.55
N ALA A 230 -3.09 -19.38 1.39
CA ALA A 230 -3.05 -20.81 1.68
C ALA A 230 -3.33 -21.09 3.16
N ALA A 231 -2.66 -20.39 4.07
CA ALA A 231 -2.86 -20.53 5.52
C ALA A 231 -4.28 -20.15 5.97
N VAL A 232 -4.88 -19.12 5.35
CA VAL A 232 -6.29 -18.76 5.61
C VAL A 232 -7.23 -19.87 5.14
N THR A 233 -6.98 -20.45 3.97
CA THR A 233 -7.77 -21.57 3.44
C THR A 233 -7.70 -22.78 4.36
N GLU A 234 -6.50 -23.14 4.82
CA GLU A 234 -6.30 -24.23 5.77
C GLU A 234 -7.02 -23.98 7.11
N ARG A 235 -6.87 -22.78 7.67
CA ARG A 235 -7.57 -22.38 8.91
C ARG A 235 -9.08 -22.50 8.75
N ASP A 236 -9.63 -22.04 7.63
CA ASP A 236 -11.06 -22.04 7.40
C ASP A 236 -11.59 -23.48 7.23
N ALA A 237 -10.82 -24.36 6.59
CA ALA A 237 -11.12 -25.80 6.53
C ALA A 237 -11.10 -26.44 7.93
N ALA A 238 -10.05 -26.21 8.73
CA ALA A 238 -9.95 -26.73 10.09
C ALA A 238 -11.11 -26.23 10.99
N LEU A 239 -11.53 -24.97 10.84
CA LEU A 239 -12.69 -24.43 11.55
C LEU A 239 -14.00 -25.08 11.11
N ALA A 240 -14.15 -25.41 9.82
CA ALA A 240 -15.32 -26.12 9.31
C ALA A 240 -15.39 -27.55 9.88
N GLU A 241 -14.27 -28.27 9.91
CA GLU A 241 -14.14 -29.59 10.50
C GLU A 241 -14.45 -29.57 12.00
N ALA A 242 -13.86 -28.63 12.75
CA ALA A 242 -14.12 -28.48 14.19
C ALA A 242 -15.61 -28.21 14.49
N ARG A 243 -16.28 -27.41 13.64
CA ARG A 243 -17.74 -27.19 13.75
C ARG A 243 -18.53 -28.46 13.45
N GLN A 244 -18.11 -29.26 12.47
CA GLN A 244 -18.75 -30.53 12.16
C GLN A 244 -18.59 -31.54 13.31
N ALA A 245 -17.37 -31.73 13.80
CA ALA A 245 -17.09 -32.61 14.93
C ALA A 245 -17.90 -32.22 16.18
N LYS A 246 -18.08 -30.91 16.43
CA LYS A 246 -18.94 -30.44 17.52
C LYS A 246 -20.40 -30.85 17.31
N ARG A 247 -20.95 -30.70 16.09
CA ARG A 247 -22.32 -31.13 15.77
C ARG A 247 -22.49 -32.63 15.98
N ASP A 248 -21.54 -33.42 15.50
CA ASP A 248 -21.59 -34.88 15.61
C ASP A 248 -21.53 -35.33 17.09
N ARG A 249 -20.66 -34.70 17.89
CA ARG A 249 -20.61 -34.93 19.34
C ARG A 249 -21.92 -34.56 20.03
N ASP A 250 -22.51 -33.42 19.70
CA ASP A 250 -23.76 -32.96 20.30
C ASP A 250 -24.93 -33.90 19.91
N MET A 251 -24.91 -34.46 18.69
CA MET A 251 -25.86 -35.49 18.25
C MET A 251 -25.67 -36.80 19.02
N ALA A 252 -24.45 -37.31 19.10
CA ALA A 252 -24.13 -38.52 19.85
C ALA A 252 -24.50 -38.41 21.34
N MET A 253 -24.34 -37.22 21.94
CA MET A 253 -24.78 -36.95 23.32
C MET A 253 -26.30 -37.05 23.47
N ARG A 254 -27.07 -36.53 22.50
CA ARG A 254 -28.55 -36.64 22.50
C ARG A 254 -29.00 -38.09 22.34
N GLU A 255 -28.37 -38.84 21.43
CA GLU A 255 -28.63 -40.27 21.23
C GLU A 255 -28.32 -41.06 22.50
N ARG A 256 -27.18 -40.82 23.16
CA ARG A 256 -26.85 -41.46 24.43
C ARG A 256 -27.90 -41.17 25.51
N THR A 257 -28.32 -39.91 25.62
CA THR A 257 -29.36 -39.51 26.59
C THR A 257 -30.70 -40.20 26.30
N ALA A 258 -31.06 -40.36 25.03
CA ALA A 258 -32.27 -41.10 24.64
C ALA A 258 -32.17 -42.58 25.00
N VAL A 259 -31.03 -43.24 24.73
CA VAL A 259 -30.79 -44.63 25.10
C VAL A 259 -30.82 -44.83 26.62
N GLU A 260 -30.24 -43.89 27.39
CA GLU A 260 -30.31 -43.90 28.85
C GLU A 260 -31.78 -43.85 29.33
N HIS A 261 -32.60 -42.95 28.77
CA HIS A 261 -34.03 -42.89 29.08
C HIS A 261 -34.81 -44.16 28.69
N GLU A 262 -34.52 -44.75 27.53
CA GLU A 262 -35.14 -46.01 27.11
C GLU A 262 -34.77 -47.17 28.04
N ARG A 263 -33.51 -47.23 28.47
CA ARG A 263 -33.05 -48.23 29.45
C ARG A 263 -33.79 -48.06 30.78
N ASP A 264 -33.86 -46.85 31.30
CA ASP A 264 -34.53 -46.58 32.58
C ASP A 264 -36.02 -46.96 32.51
N ALA A 265 -36.70 -46.63 31.40
CA ALA A 265 -38.09 -47.06 31.18
C ALA A 265 -38.25 -48.58 31.07
N ALA A 266 -37.29 -49.28 30.46
CA ALA A 266 -37.28 -50.74 30.36
C ALA A 266 -37.04 -51.40 31.73
N GLU A 267 -36.18 -50.82 32.57
CA GLU A 267 -35.95 -51.25 33.96
C GLU A 267 -37.23 -51.10 34.79
N GLU A 268 -37.91 -49.94 34.72
CA GLU A 268 -39.19 -49.74 35.38
C GLU A 268 -40.29 -50.71 34.89
N ALA A 269 -40.30 -51.03 33.59
CA ALA A 269 -41.23 -52.01 33.04
C ALA A 269 -40.94 -53.42 33.57
N ARG A 270 -39.67 -53.82 33.66
CA ARG A 270 -39.24 -55.09 34.24
C ARG A 270 -39.64 -55.19 35.70
N ASP A 271 -39.37 -54.17 36.50
CA ASP A 271 -39.68 -54.17 37.92
C ASP A 271 -41.20 -54.27 38.17
N ARG A 272 -42.02 -53.64 37.32
CA ARG A 272 -43.49 -53.81 37.33
C ARG A 272 -43.96 -55.22 36.97
N VAL A 273 -43.21 -55.95 36.13
CA VAL A 273 -43.52 -57.35 35.81
C VAL A 273 -43.15 -58.26 36.99
N ILE A 274 -41.99 -58.02 37.62
CA ILE A 274 -41.56 -58.75 38.82
C ILE A 274 -42.59 -58.58 39.94
N GLN A 275 -42.98 -57.34 40.26
CA GLN A 275 -44.00 -57.06 41.28
C GLN A 275 -45.33 -57.79 41.01
N ARG A 276 -45.77 -57.83 39.75
CA ARG A 276 -46.98 -58.58 39.37
C ARG A 276 -46.80 -60.08 39.57
N SER A 277 -45.65 -60.62 39.18
CA SER A 277 -45.32 -62.04 39.40
C SER A 277 -45.32 -62.38 40.88
N ASP A 278 -44.68 -61.58 41.72
CA ASP A 278 -44.60 -61.79 43.17
C ASP A 278 -46.00 -61.74 43.82
N ALA A 279 -46.84 -60.78 43.42
CA ALA A 279 -48.23 -60.71 43.87
C ALA A 279 -49.03 -61.95 43.45
N SER A 280 -48.82 -62.44 42.23
CA SER A 280 -49.50 -63.63 41.71
C SER A 280 -49.06 -64.90 42.43
N LEU A 281 -47.76 -65.01 42.73
CA LEU A 281 -47.19 -66.09 43.55
C LEU A 281 -47.74 -66.07 44.98
N THR A 282 -47.90 -64.88 45.57
CA THR A 282 -48.48 -64.72 46.91
C THR A 282 -49.96 -65.16 46.93
N ASP A 283 -50.76 -64.78 45.93
CA ASP A 283 -52.16 -65.23 45.82
C ASP A 283 -52.27 -66.74 45.59
N ALA A 284 -51.37 -67.32 44.78
CA ALA A 284 -51.27 -68.75 44.60
C ALA A 284 -50.86 -69.47 45.90
N GLN A 285 -50.02 -68.86 46.74
CA GLN A 285 -49.69 -69.40 48.07
C GLN A 285 -50.84 -69.29 49.08
N ALA A 286 -51.83 -68.42 48.84
CA ALA A 286 -53.06 -68.35 49.64
C ALA A 286 -54.14 -69.36 49.21
N THR A 287 -53.91 -70.19 48.19
CA THR A 287 -54.83 -71.28 47.85
C THR A 287 -54.87 -72.39 48.90
N PRO A 288 -53.76 -72.88 49.49
CA PRO A 288 -53.85 -73.86 50.58
C PRO A 288 -54.66 -73.35 51.77
N GLU A 289 -54.59 -72.07 52.13
CA GLU A 289 -55.47 -71.51 53.18
C GLU A 289 -56.97 -71.56 52.79
N ARG A 290 -57.27 -71.35 51.50
CA ARG A 290 -58.63 -71.51 50.96
C ARG A 290 -59.06 -72.97 50.94
N ASP A 291 -58.16 -73.88 50.59
CA ASP A 291 -58.41 -75.32 50.56
C ASP A 291 -58.61 -75.87 51.97
N ASP A 292 -57.83 -75.41 52.95
CA ASP A 292 -57.98 -75.70 54.38
C ASP A 292 -59.32 -75.18 54.90
N ALA A 293 -59.66 -73.91 54.62
CA ALA A 293 -60.96 -73.34 55.00
C ALA A 293 -62.14 -74.07 54.32
N MET A 294 -61.97 -74.55 53.09
CA MET A 294 -62.98 -75.36 52.40
C MET A 294 -63.10 -76.74 53.05
N SER A 295 -62.00 -77.37 53.43
CA SER A 295 -61.97 -78.64 54.16
C SER A 295 -62.61 -78.53 55.54
N GLU A 296 -62.36 -77.44 56.27
CA GLU A 296 -63.02 -77.13 57.54
C GLU A 296 -64.52 -76.96 57.36
N ARG A 297 -64.95 -76.20 56.35
CA ARG A 297 -66.37 -76.02 56.03
C ARG A 297 -67.03 -77.35 55.66
N ASP A 298 -66.38 -78.16 54.83
CA ASP A 298 -66.91 -79.46 54.40
C ASP A 298 -66.99 -80.43 55.58
N SER A 299 -66.05 -80.35 56.53
CA SER A 299 -66.09 -81.06 57.81
C SER A 299 -67.27 -80.60 58.67
N ALA A 300 -67.49 -79.28 58.80
CA ALA A 300 -68.63 -78.72 59.53
C ALA A 300 -69.98 -79.06 58.91
N VAL A 301 -70.07 -79.10 57.57
CA VAL A 301 -71.25 -79.57 56.83
C VAL A 301 -71.49 -81.05 57.12
N THR A 302 -70.44 -81.86 57.09
CA THR A 302 -70.52 -83.29 57.43
C THR A 302 -70.98 -83.50 58.88
N GLU A 303 -70.48 -82.71 59.83
CA GLU A 303 -70.93 -82.73 61.23
C GLU A 303 -72.39 -82.31 61.39
N ARG A 304 -72.82 -81.25 60.69
CA ARG A 304 -74.22 -80.82 60.65
C ARG A 304 -75.11 -81.92 60.09
N ASP A 305 -74.71 -82.53 58.98
CA ASP A 305 -75.46 -83.59 58.31
C ASP A 305 -75.48 -84.87 59.18
N ALA A 306 -74.37 -85.21 59.84
CA ALA A 306 -74.32 -86.27 60.86
C ALA A 306 -75.19 -85.95 62.09
N GLY A 307 -75.29 -84.68 62.49
CA GLY A 307 -76.20 -84.20 63.52
C GLY A 307 -77.67 -84.32 63.11
N LEU A 308 -78.00 -84.06 61.84
CA LEU A 308 -79.33 -84.28 61.26
C LEU A 308 -79.67 -85.77 61.17
N VAL A 309 -78.69 -86.62 60.85
CA VAL A 309 -78.83 -88.09 60.88
C VAL A 309 -78.95 -88.62 62.32
N ARG A 310 -78.22 -88.09 63.30
CA ARG A 310 -78.40 -88.39 64.73
C ARG A 310 -79.76 -87.96 65.26
N ARG A 311 -80.33 -86.88 64.73
CA ARG A 311 -81.72 -86.47 65.00
C ARG A 311 -82.75 -87.39 64.35
N ARG A 312 -82.31 -88.30 63.46
CA ARG A 312 -83.15 -89.17 62.65
C ARG A 312 -82.64 -90.61 62.70
N THR A 313 -82.42 -91.16 63.90
CA THR A 313 -82.21 -92.61 64.05
C THR A 313 -83.55 -93.35 64.14
N VAL A 314 -83.90 -94.04 63.05
CA VAL A 314 -84.65 -95.30 63.05
C VAL A 314 -83.89 -96.26 62.13
N PRO A 315 -83.49 -97.48 62.56
CA PRO A 315 -82.79 -98.45 61.72
C PRO A 315 -83.76 -99.56 61.21
N PRO A 316 -83.27 -100.59 60.49
CA PRO A 316 -82.90 -100.64 59.07
C PRO A 316 -83.86 -101.59 58.29
N ILE A 317 -83.66 -101.84 56.98
CA ILE A 317 -83.94 -103.13 56.27
C ILE A 317 -83.47 -103.04 54.79
N GLY A 318 -82.57 -103.94 54.39
CA GLY A 318 -82.68 -104.74 53.15
C GLY A 318 -82.01 -104.31 51.82
N GLY A 319 -80.80 -104.84 51.55
CA GLY A 319 -80.44 -105.71 50.39
C GLY A 319 -80.28 -105.19 48.93
N PRO A 320 -79.45 -105.85 48.06
CA PRO A 320 -78.73 -105.31 46.86
C PRO A 320 -79.29 -105.87 45.49
N PRO A 321 -78.63 -105.85 44.28
CA PRO A 321 -77.26 -105.45 43.83
C PRO A 321 -77.14 -104.78 42.40
N ALA A 322 -75.91 -104.75 41.84
CA ALA A 322 -75.45 -104.69 40.41
C ALA A 322 -74.77 -103.37 39.93
N GLN A 323 -73.46 -103.32 39.65
CA GLN A 323 -72.66 -103.69 38.44
C GLN A 323 -72.55 -102.59 37.35
N GLY A 324 -71.34 -102.41 36.80
CA GLY A 324 -71.01 -101.64 35.58
C GLY A 324 -70.00 -100.51 35.83
N GLU A 325 -68.69 -100.73 35.72
CA GLU A 325 -67.83 -100.68 34.50
C GLU A 325 -67.15 -99.32 34.25
N VAL A 326 -65.82 -99.43 34.09
CA VAL A 326 -64.74 -98.50 33.69
C VAL A 326 -64.89 -98.01 32.22
N PRO A 327 -64.19 -96.96 31.68
CA PRO A 327 -62.72 -96.85 31.73
C PRO A 327 -62.00 -95.47 31.64
N VAL A 328 -60.77 -95.55 32.15
CA VAL A 328 -59.45 -94.99 31.76
C VAL A 328 -59.27 -94.35 30.36
N ILE A 329 -58.65 -93.16 30.29
CA ILE A 329 -57.71 -92.62 29.26
C ILE A 329 -56.86 -91.55 29.99
N SER A 330 -55.56 -91.65 30.31
CA SER A 330 -54.30 -91.90 29.58
C SER A 330 -53.89 -90.83 28.54
N LEU A 331 -52.94 -89.94 28.90
CA LEU A 331 -51.63 -89.74 28.24
C LEU A 331 -50.92 -88.45 28.68
N SER A 332 -49.61 -88.59 28.85
CA SER A 332 -48.64 -87.67 29.44
C SER A 332 -48.03 -86.69 28.39
N PRO A 333 -46.75 -86.24 28.48
CA PRO A 333 -46.33 -84.91 28.92
C PRO A 333 -45.52 -84.13 27.84
N ILE A 334 -45.33 -82.81 27.94
CA ILE A 334 -44.28 -82.12 27.12
C ILE A 334 -43.51 -81.03 27.91
N VAL A 335 -42.20 -81.26 27.88
CA VAL A 335 -40.96 -80.57 28.31
C VAL A 335 -40.76 -79.13 27.75
N PRO A 336 -39.83 -78.31 28.32
CA PRO A 336 -39.75 -76.87 28.09
C PRO A 336 -38.88 -76.48 26.89
N GLY A 337 -39.20 -75.33 26.27
CA GLY A 337 -38.48 -74.78 25.13
C GLY A 337 -37.48 -73.70 25.53
N THR A 338 -36.21 -74.07 25.57
CA THR A 338 -35.05 -73.17 25.50
C THR A 338 -34.93 -72.52 24.12
N ARG A 339 -34.66 -71.21 24.06
CA ARG A 339 -34.00 -70.56 22.91
C ARG A 339 -32.92 -69.61 23.43
N GLY A 340 -31.70 -70.13 23.55
CA GLY A 340 -30.49 -69.31 23.47
C GLY A 340 -30.19 -69.04 22.00
N ALA A 341 -30.17 -67.77 21.60
CA ALA A 341 -29.64 -67.34 20.32
C ALA A 341 -28.18 -66.91 20.52
N THR A 342 -27.31 -67.59 19.78
CA THR A 342 -25.87 -67.41 19.70
C THR A 342 -25.52 -66.08 19.01
N LEU A 343 -24.76 -65.22 19.69
CA LEU A 343 -24.01 -64.14 19.05
C LEU A 343 -22.82 -64.74 18.30
N GLY A 344 -22.97 -64.85 16.98
CA GLY A 344 -21.90 -65.24 16.05
C GLY A 344 -20.91 -64.10 15.74
N PRO A 345 -19.78 -64.42 15.08
CA PRO A 345 -18.48 -63.74 15.14
C PRO A 345 -18.34 -62.45 14.30
N ARG A 346 -19.44 -61.72 14.05
CA ARG A 346 -19.41 -60.52 13.19
C ARG A 346 -18.82 -59.29 13.88
N LEU A 347 -18.83 -59.25 15.21
CA LEU A 347 -18.28 -58.12 15.97
C LEU A 347 -16.74 -58.10 15.93
N LEU A 348 -16.09 -59.27 15.92
CA LEU A 348 -14.63 -59.37 15.99
C LEU A 348 -13.98 -58.98 14.65
N VAL A 349 -14.61 -59.32 13.52
CA VAL A 349 -14.17 -58.88 12.19
C VAL A 349 -14.29 -57.36 12.04
N PHE A 350 -15.35 -56.76 12.60
CA PHE A 350 -15.55 -55.31 12.54
C PHE A 350 -14.51 -54.55 13.38
N VAL A 351 -14.21 -55.03 14.59
CA VAL A 351 -13.19 -54.42 15.45
C VAL A 351 -11.79 -54.52 14.83
N VAL A 352 -11.44 -55.67 14.23
CA VAL A 352 -10.14 -55.83 13.55
C VAL A 352 -10.02 -54.90 12.34
N LEU A 353 -11.08 -54.72 11.56
CA LEU A 353 -11.10 -53.78 10.43
C LEU A 353 -10.95 -52.32 10.87
N VAL A 354 -11.61 -51.92 11.96
CA VAL A 354 -11.51 -50.57 12.50
C VAL A 354 -10.10 -50.30 13.04
N VAL A 355 -9.50 -51.25 13.75
CA VAL A 355 -8.13 -51.10 14.27
C VAL A 355 -7.10 -51.03 13.13
N ALA A 356 -7.26 -51.84 12.07
CA ALA A 356 -6.38 -51.79 10.90
C ALA A 356 -6.50 -50.44 10.14
N ALA A 357 -7.70 -49.90 10.01
CA ALA A 357 -7.92 -48.60 9.36
C ALA A 357 -7.28 -47.45 10.16
N VAL A 358 -7.39 -47.47 11.49
CA VAL A 358 -6.77 -46.47 12.37
C VAL A 358 -5.24 -46.56 12.31
N ALA A 359 -4.67 -47.76 12.32
CA ALA A 359 -3.22 -47.94 12.19
C ALA A 359 -2.68 -47.42 10.84
N LEU A 360 -3.41 -47.63 9.75
CA LEU A 360 -3.04 -47.13 8.42
C LEU A 360 -3.07 -45.59 8.36
N ALA A 361 -4.08 -44.97 8.98
CA ALA A 361 -4.20 -43.52 9.04
C ALA A 361 -3.06 -42.87 9.85
N VAL A 362 -2.65 -43.49 10.96
CA VAL A 362 -1.51 -43.02 11.77
C VAL A 362 -0.19 -43.15 11.01
N LEU A 363 0.01 -44.25 10.27
CA LEU A 363 1.23 -44.43 9.45
C LEU A 363 1.31 -43.43 8.29
N LEU A 364 0.19 -43.11 7.65
CA LEU A 364 0.14 -42.09 6.59
C LEU A 364 0.39 -40.69 7.14
N ALA A 365 -0.20 -40.36 8.29
CA ALA A 365 0.04 -39.08 8.95
C ALA A 365 1.51 -38.91 9.39
N SER A 366 2.17 -40.00 9.78
CA SER A 366 3.58 -39.99 10.21
C SER A 366 4.58 -39.97 9.04
N ALA A 367 4.14 -40.15 7.80
CA ALA A 367 5.00 -40.08 6.61
C ALA A 367 4.96 -38.71 5.92
N ILE A 368 4.05 -37.82 6.35
CA ILE A 368 3.82 -36.49 5.78
C ILE A 368 4.45 -35.38 6.64
N PHE A 369 4.81 -35.69 7.89
CA PHE A 369 5.66 -34.88 8.77
C PHE A 369 7.05 -35.52 8.88
#